data_AF-A0A453J0N9-F1
#
_entry.id   AF-A0A453J0N9-F1
#
_cell.length_a   1.000
_cell.length_b   1.000
_cell.length_c   1.000
_cell.angle_alpha   90.00
_cell.angle_beta   90.00
_cell.angle_gamma   90.00
#
_symmetry.space_group_name_H-M   'P 1'
#
loop_
_entity.id
_entity.type
_entity.pdbx_description
1 polymer ?
#
loop_
_entity_poly.entity_id
_entity_poly.type
_entity_poly.pdbx_seq_one_letter_code
_entity_poly.pdbx_strand_id
1 'polypeptide(L)'
;MSSHEACCGTMFWVYLLSCAGLVMFAGLMSGLTLGLMSLSLVDLEVLAKAGTPQDRRNAARILPVVKNQHLLLCTLLIGNSLAMEALPIFLDSLVPSFGAILISVTLILAFGEIMPQAICTRYGLSMGAKAAPIVRVLLVVFFPVAYPISKNCILTKMQIWYY
;
A
#
# COMPACT_ATOMS: atom_id res chain seq x y z
N MET A 1 -30.43 26.90 -18.50
CA MET A 1 -30.32 25.50 -18.98
C MET A 1 -28.86 25.26 -19.37
N SER A 2 -27.95 25.04 -18.40
CA SER A 2 -26.51 24.77 -18.65
C SER A 2 -25.63 24.68 -17.37
N SER A 3 -25.97 23.86 -16.37
CA SER A 3 -25.01 23.60 -15.25
C SER A 3 -25.14 22.26 -14.50
N HIS A 4 -26.14 21.41 -14.76
CA HIS A 4 -26.39 20.22 -13.93
C HIS A 4 -25.85 18.88 -14.47
N GLU A 5 -25.20 18.86 -15.63
CA GLU A 5 -24.68 17.61 -16.24
C GLU A 5 -23.15 17.47 -16.17
N ALA A 6 -22.40 18.56 -16.03
CA ALA A 6 -20.95 18.51 -15.81
C ALA A 6 -20.56 18.14 -14.37
N CYS A 7 -21.40 18.48 -13.38
CA CYS A 7 -21.17 18.11 -11.98
C CYS A 7 -21.21 16.58 -11.78
N CYS A 8 -22.11 15.88 -12.46
CA CYS A 8 -22.18 14.42 -12.35
C CYS A 8 -20.93 13.77 -12.97
N GLY A 9 -20.53 14.19 -14.17
CA GLY A 9 -19.35 13.67 -14.85
C GLY A 9 -18.03 13.97 -14.13
N THR A 10 -17.77 15.22 -13.77
CA THR A 10 -16.50 15.61 -13.14
C THR A 10 -16.39 15.09 -11.71
N MET A 11 -17.45 15.13 -10.90
CA MET A 11 -17.40 14.56 -9.54
C MET A 11 -17.27 13.04 -9.62
N PHE A 12 -18.02 12.37 -10.51
CA PHE A 12 -17.85 10.94 -10.77
C PHE A 12 -16.42 10.59 -11.17
N TRP A 13 -15.83 11.36 -12.10
CA TRP A 13 -14.46 11.11 -12.57
C TRP A 13 -13.43 11.40 -11.46
N VAL A 14 -13.65 12.42 -10.63
CA VAL A 14 -12.82 12.71 -9.45
C VAL A 14 -12.92 11.59 -8.43
N TYR A 15 -14.12 11.07 -8.13
CA TYR A 15 -14.30 9.92 -7.23
C TYR A 15 -13.66 8.68 -7.82
N LEU A 16 -13.91 8.36 -9.09
CA LEU A 16 -13.31 7.23 -9.80
C LEU A 16 -11.77 7.31 -9.79
N LEU A 17 -11.20 8.49 -10.04
CA LEU A 17 -9.75 8.70 -10.09
C LEU A 17 -9.14 8.68 -8.67
N SER A 18 -9.86 9.18 -7.66
CA SER A 18 -9.46 9.04 -6.25
C SER A 18 -9.48 7.57 -5.81
N CYS A 19 -10.51 6.81 -6.14
CA CYS A 19 -10.62 5.37 -5.88
C CYS A 19 -9.54 4.59 -6.63
N ALA A 20 -9.33 4.85 -7.92
CA ALA A 20 -8.28 4.22 -8.71
C ALA A 20 -6.88 4.53 -8.15
N GLY A 21 -6.65 5.78 -7.71
CA GLY A 21 -5.42 6.20 -7.04
C GLY A 21 -5.20 5.47 -5.73
N LEU A 22 -6.23 5.40 -4.88
CA LEU A 22 -6.22 4.68 -3.60
C LEU A 22 -5.97 3.19 -3.79
N VAL A 23 -6.60 2.55 -4.77
CA VAL A 23 -6.41 1.12 -5.09
C VAL A 23 -5.03 0.84 -5.66
N MET A 24 -4.54 1.64 -6.61
CA MET A 24 -3.18 1.47 -7.14
C MET A 24 -2.14 1.61 -6.04
N PHE A 25 -2.36 2.58 -5.16
CA PHE A 25 -1.50 2.81 -4.02
C PHE A 25 -1.56 1.66 -3.01
N ALA A 26 -2.76 1.23 -2.62
CA ALA A 26 -2.96 0.09 -1.72
C ALA A 26 -2.39 -1.23 -2.30
N GLY A 27 -2.55 -1.46 -3.60
CA GLY A 27 -1.97 -2.60 -4.31
C GLY A 27 -0.44 -2.53 -4.37
N LEU A 28 0.13 -1.34 -4.60
CA LEU A 28 1.58 -1.12 -4.48
C LEU A 28 2.08 -1.42 -3.06
N MET A 29 1.33 -1.01 -2.04
CA MET A 29 1.65 -1.26 -0.64
C MET A 29 1.58 -2.76 -0.28
N SER A 30 0.52 -3.45 -0.70
CA SER A 30 0.37 -4.89 -0.48
C SER A 30 1.42 -5.71 -1.25
N GLY A 31 1.65 -5.36 -2.52
CA GLY A 31 2.71 -5.95 -3.35
C GLY A 31 4.11 -5.73 -2.77
N LEU A 32 4.38 -4.54 -2.24
CA LEU A 32 5.66 -4.28 -1.57
C LEU A 32 5.79 -5.07 -0.26
N THR A 33 4.71 -5.26 0.51
CA THR A 33 4.71 -6.10 1.71
C THR A 33 5.12 -7.54 1.38
N LEU A 34 4.48 -8.14 0.37
CA LEU A 34 4.82 -9.48 -0.11
C LEU A 34 6.21 -9.52 -0.73
N GLY A 35 6.59 -8.49 -1.50
CA GLY A 35 7.90 -8.37 -2.13
C GLY A 35 9.04 -8.22 -1.13
N LEU A 36 8.85 -7.48 -0.04
CA LEU A 36 9.82 -7.33 1.06
C LEU A 36 9.93 -8.62 1.87
N MET A 37 8.82 -9.33 2.10
CA MET A 37 8.87 -10.66 2.70
C MET A 37 9.62 -11.66 1.81
N SER A 38 9.54 -11.50 0.49
CA SER A 38 10.28 -12.31 -0.49
C SER A 38 11.74 -11.86 -0.72
N LEU A 39 12.07 -10.60 -0.43
CA LEU A 39 13.41 -10.00 -0.52
C LEU A 39 13.83 -9.61 0.89
N SER A 40 14.16 -10.62 1.68
CA SER A 40 14.53 -10.45 3.08
C SER A 40 15.90 -9.75 3.20
N LEU A 41 16.25 -9.26 4.41
CA LEU A 41 17.54 -8.57 4.64
C LEU A 41 18.74 -9.40 4.15
N VAL A 42 18.63 -10.73 4.23
CA VAL A 42 19.64 -11.68 3.75
C VAL A 42 19.78 -11.60 2.23
N ASP A 43 18.69 -11.60 1.48
CA ASP A 43 18.71 -11.48 0.01
C ASP A 43 19.30 -10.14 -0.42
N LEU A 44 18.97 -9.05 0.27
CA LEU A 44 19.56 -7.73 0.00
C LEU A 44 21.05 -7.69 0.31
N GLU A 45 21.53 -8.32 1.38
CA GLU A 45 22.96 -8.40 1.69
C GLU A 45 23.73 -9.22 0.66
N VAL A 46 23.13 -10.32 0.19
CA VAL A 46 23.68 -11.14 -0.89
C VAL A 46 23.74 -10.33 -2.17
N LEU A 47 22.67 -9.62 -2.56
CA LEU A 47 22.68 -8.75 -3.74
C LEU A 47 23.62 -7.56 -3.58
N ALA A 48 23.77 -7.01 -2.37
CA ALA A 48 24.72 -5.94 -2.09
C ALA A 48 26.19 -6.40 -2.24
N LYS A 49 26.47 -7.69 -2.02
CA LYS A 49 27.82 -8.28 -2.16
C LYS A 49 28.06 -8.97 -3.50
N ALA A 50 27.05 -9.52 -4.16
CA ALA A 50 27.21 -10.35 -5.36
C ALA A 50 26.39 -9.86 -6.57
N GLY A 51 25.51 -8.88 -6.39
CA GLY A 51 24.66 -8.34 -7.46
C GLY A 51 25.37 -7.35 -8.39
N THR A 52 24.68 -7.02 -9.48
CA THR A 52 25.16 -6.03 -10.46
C THR A 52 25.34 -4.65 -9.81
N PRO A 53 26.19 -3.75 -10.37
CA PRO A 53 26.39 -2.41 -9.80
C PRO A 53 25.10 -1.58 -9.69
N GLN A 54 24.10 -1.85 -10.54
CA GLN A 54 22.78 -1.21 -10.45
C GLN A 54 21.95 -1.80 -9.29
N ASP A 55 21.92 -3.12 -9.15
CA ASP A 55 21.19 -3.81 -8.09
C ASP A 55 21.77 -3.51 -6.70
N ARG A 56 23.09 -3.39 -6.57
CA ARG A 56 23.75 -2.98 -5.31
C ARG A 56 23.28 -1.62 -4.82
N ARG A 57 23.19 -0.62 -5.73
CA ARG A 57 22.69 0.72 -5.38
C ARG A 57 21.22 0.70 -4.98
N ASN A 58 20.42 -0.12 -5.66
CA ASN A 58 19.01 -0.29 -5.37
C ASN A 58 18.81 -0.97 -3.99
N ALA A 59 19.49 -2.08 -3.73
CA ALA A 59 19.45 -2.80 -2.46
C ALA A 59 19.88 -1.90 -1.29
N ALA A 60 20.96 -1.12 -1.42
CA ALA A 60 21.44 -0.22 -0.37
C ALA A 60 20.41 0.86 0.03
N ARG A 61 19.54 1.30 -0.90
CA ARG A 61 18.45 2.25 -0.59
C ARG A 61 17.26 1.59 0.10
N ILE A 62 16.99 0.33 -0.21
CA ILE A 62 15.84 -0.42 0.32
C ILE A 62 16.17 -0.97 1.72
N LEU A 63 17.42 -1.36 1.98
CA LEU A 63 17.91 -1.92 3.25
C LEU A 63 17.42 -1.17 4.52
N PRO A 64 17.54 0.17 4.63
CA PRO A 64 17.07 0.90 5.83
C PRO A 64 15.55 0.92 5.97
N VAL A 65 14.80 0.75 4.87
CA VAL A 65 13.34 0.69 4.86
C VAL A 65 12.87 -0.66 5.41
N VAL A 66 13.51 -1.76 4.99
CA VAL A 66 13.21 -3.13 5.49
C VAL A 66 13.58 -3.29 6.97
N LYS A 67 14.61 -2.58 7.45
CA LYS A 67 15.00 -2.61 8.87
C LYS A 67 13.87 -2.18 9.83
N ASN A 68 12.92 -1.37 9.36
CA ASN A 68 11.75 -0.92 10.13
C ASN A 68 10.43 -1.54 9.61
N GLN A 69 10.48 -2.80 9.17
CA GLN A 69 9.34 -3.49 8.55
C GLN A 69 8.05 -3.43 9.38
N HIS A 70 8.11 -3.54 10.72
CA HIS A 70 6.88 -3.58 11.54
C HIS A 70 6.00 -2.33 11.41
N LEU A 71 6.61 -1.14 11.41
CA LEU A 71 5.91 0.14 11.40
C LEU A 71 5.36 0.44 10.00
N LEU A 72 6.14 0.02 9.00
CA LEU A 72 5.78 0.02 7.61
C LEU A 72 4.55 -0.87 7.39
N LEU A 73 4.60 -2.16 7.75
CA LEU A 73 3.48 -3.09 7.63
C LEU A 73 2.20 -2.56 8.29
N CYS A 74 2.30 -2.02 9.50
CA CYS A 74 1.13 -1.48 10.21
C CYS A 74 0.49 -0.31 9.44
N THR A 75 1.30 0.62 8.94
CA THR A 75 0.83 1.77 8.14
C THR A 75 0.21 1.31 6.82
N LEU A 76 0.83 0.35 6.14
CA LEU A 76 0.34 -0.20 4.88
C LEU A 76 -1.00 -0.92 5.06
N LEU A 77 -1.15 -1.72 6.12
CA LEU A 77 -2.37 -2.45 6.41
C LEU A 77 -3.54 -1.50 6.74
N ILE A 78 -3.29 -0.46 7.54
CA ILE A 78 -4.30 0.56 7.86
C ILE A 78 -4.74 1.31 6.61
N GLY A 79 -3.79 1.76 5.78
CA GLY A 79 -4.10 2.46 4.54
C GLY A 79 -4.86 1.57 3.54
N ASN A 80 -4.47 0.29 3.45
CA ASN A 80 -5.15 -0.69 2.61
C ASN A 80 -6.59 -0.94 3.11
N SER A 81 -6.78 -1.15 4.42
CA SER A 81 -8.10 -1.36 5.02
C SER A 81 -9.02 -0.14 4.85
N LEU A 82 -8.51 1.08 5.01
CA LEU A 82 -9.27 2.30 4.75
C LEU A 82 -9.68 2.42 3.27
N ALA A 83 -8.79 2.10 2.34
CA ALA A 83 -9.09 2.13 0.91
C ALA A 83 -10.12 1.05 0.52
N MET A 84 -10.02 -0.14 1.12
CA MET A 84 -10.98 -1.24 0.89
C MET A 84 -12.39 -0.92 1.38
N GLU A 85 -12.54 -0.15 2.46
CA GLU A 85 -13.84 0.29 2.96
C GLU A 85 -14.37 1.51 2.19
N ALA A 86 -13.51 2.47 1.85
CA ALA A 86 -13.92 3.68 1.14
C ALA A 86 -14.47 3.40 -0.27
N LEU A 87 -13.88 2.44 -0.99
CA LEU A 87 -14.25 2.13 -2.37
C LEU A 87 -15.71 1.64 -2.54
N PRO A 88 -16.20 0.63 -1.81
CA PRO A 88 -17.59 0.21 -1.88
C PRO A 88 -18.56 1.29 -1.38
N ILE A 89 -18.20 2.12 -0.38
CA ILE A 89 -19.02 3.25 0.07
C ILE A 89 -19.26 4.26 -1.07
N PHE A 90 -18.22 4.56 -1.86
CA PHE A 90 -18.37 5.43 -3.02
C PHE A 90 -19.14 4.74 -4.16
N LEU A 91 -18.89 3.45 -4.44
CA LEU A 91 -19.61 2.72 -5.49
C LEU A 91 -21.11 2.55 -5.18
N ASP A 92 -21.49 2.34 -3.92
CA ASP A 92 -22.89 2.21 -3.50
C ASP A 92 -23.70 3.49 -3.75
N SER A 93 -23.03 4.66 -3.78
CA SER A 93 -23.67 5.94 -4.14
C SER A 93 -23.92 6.08 -5.66
N LEU A 94 -23.42 5.17 -6.49
CA LEU A 94 -23.35 5.29 -7.95
C LEU A 94 -24.04 4.15 -8.72
N VAL A 95 -24.07 2.94 -8.15
CA VAL A 95 -24.68 1.74 -8.77
C VAL A 95 -25.61 1.05 -7.76
N PRO A 96 -26.55 0.19 -8.21
CA PRO A 96 -27.40 -0.58 -7.31
C PRO A 96 -26.55 -1.39 -6.33
N SER A 97 -26.95 -1.40 -5.05
CA SER A 97 -26.15 -1.90 -3.93
C SER A 97 -25.56 -3.30 -4.12
N PHE A 98 -26.29 -4.19 -4.77
CA PHE A 98 -25.81 -5.53 -5.07
C PHE A 98 -24.67 -5.56 -6.12
N GLY A 99 -24.78 -4.73 -7.16
CA GLY A 99 -23.76 -4.61 -8.20
C GLY A 99 -22.52 -3.86 -7.71
N ALA A 100 -22.71 -2.85 -6.85
CA ALA A 100 -21.64 -2.09 -6.23
C ALA A 100 -20.68 -3.00 -5.44
N ILE A 101 -21.22 -3.90 -4.61
CA ILE A 101 -20.42 -4.83 -3.79
C ILE A 101 -19.63 -5.81 -4.67
N LEU A 102 -20.31 -6.49 -5.61
CA LEU A 102 -19.70 -7.50 -6.47
C LEU A 102 -18.57 -6.93 -7.33
N ILE A 103 -18.79 -5.75 -7.92
CA ILE A 103 -17.80 -5.06 -8.76
C ILE A 103 -16.64 -4.55 -7.90
N SER A 104 -16.93 -3.93 -6.75
CA SER A 104 -15.90 -3.39 -5.84
C SER A 104 -14.93 -4.48 -5.36
N VAL A 105 -15.48 -5.59 -4.85
CA VAL A 105 -14.68 -6.71 -4.32
C VAL A 105 -13.81 -7.32 -5.42
N THR A 106 -14.39 -7.57 -6.61
CA THR A 106 -13.66 -8.13 -7.74
C THR A 106 -12.53 -7.20 -8.21
N LEU A 107 -12.78 -5.88 -8.29
CA LEU A 107 -11.76 -4.90 -8.67
C LEU A 107 -10.62 -4.82 -7.63
N ILE A 108 -10.97 -4.76 -6.34
CA ILE A 108 -10.00 -4.67 -5.24
C ILE A 108 -9.11 -5.92 -5.21
N LEU A 109 -9.69 -7.12 -5.31
CA LEU A 109 -8.92 -8.38 -5.33
C LEU A 109 -8.00 -8.46 -6.55
N ALA A 110 -8.53 -8.17 -7.74
CA ALA A 110 -7.78 -8.28 -8.98
C ALA A 110 -6.62 -7.27 -9.06
N PHE A 111 -6.87 -6.00 -8.73
CA PHE A 111 -5.87 -4.93 -8.82
C PHE A 111 -5.03 -4.74 -7.56
N GLY A 112 -5.58 -5.04 -6.38
CA GLY A 112 -4.92 -4.85 -5.09
C GLY A 112 -4.03 -6.03 -4.67
N GLU A 113 -4.34 -7.24 -5.09
CA GLU A 113 -3.59 -8.44 -4.66
C GLU A 113 -3.00 -9.21 -5.84
N ILE A 114 -3.81 -9.56 -6.83
CA ILE A 114 -3.37 -10.47 -7.91
C ILE A 114 -2.35 -9.81 -8.85
N MET A 115 -2.63 -8.59 -9.32
CA MET A 115 -1.73 -7.83 -10.20
C MET A 115 -0.36 -7.53 -9.56
N PRO A 116 -0.29 -6.96 -8.33
CA PRO A 116 0.98 -6.67 -7.68
C PRO A 116 1.77 -7.93 -7.37
N GLN A 117 1.11 -9.02 -6.97
CA GLN A 117 1.78 -10.30 -6.66
C GLN A 117 2.46 -10.90 -7.92
N ALA A 118 1.81 -10.81 -9.08
CA ALA A 118 2.39 -11.24 -10.36
C ALA A 118 3.59 -10.36 -10.79
N ILE A 119 3.58 -9.06 -10.49
CA ILE A 119 4.68 -8.15 -10.82
C ILE A 119 5.84 -8.31 -9.83
N CYS A 120 5.56 -8.45 -8.54
CA CYS A 120 6.57 -8.56 -7.48
C CYS A 120 7.38 -9.85 -7.57
N THR A 121 6.79 -10.94 -8.05
CA THR A 121 7.50 -12.21 -8.32
C THR A 121 8.51 -12.09 -9.47
N ARG A 122 8.29 -11.18 -10.44
CA ARG A 122 9.16 -11.03 -11.62
C ARG A 122 10.11 -9.83 -11.55
N TYR A 123 9.70 -8.74 -10.90
CA TYR A 123 10.42 -7.46 -10.85
C TYR A 123 10.52 -6.86 -9.43
N GLY A 124 10.42 -7.68 -8.38
CA GLY A 124 10.35 -7.24 -6.98
C GLY A 124 11.44 -6.26 -6.56
N LEU A 125 12.71 -6.51 -6.94
CA LEU A 125 13.83 -5.64 -6.58
C LEU A 125 13.72 -4.24 -7.22
N SER A 126 13.38 -4.18 -8.51
CA SER A 126 13.32 -2.93 -9.28
C SER A 126 12.10 -2.10 -8.87
N MET A 127 10.96 -2.76 -8.62
CA MET A 127 9.75 -2.12 -8.07
C MET A 127 9.98 -1.64 -6.65
N GLY A 128 10.62 -2.44 -5.79
CA GLY A 128 11.00 -2.05 -4.43
C GLY A 128 11.93 -0.83 -4.41
N ALA A 129 12.88 -0.76 -5.34
CA ALA A 129 13.80 0.38 -5.47
C ALA A 129 13.08 1.68 -5.86
N LYS A 130 12.10 1.60 -6.77
CA LYS A 130 11.28 2.74 -7.19
C LYS A 130 10.25 3.15 -6.13
N ALA A 131 9.71 2.19 -5.38
CA ALA A 131 8.73 2.41 -4.33
C ALA A 131 9.37 2.87 -3.00
N ALA A 132 10.64 2.57 -2.74
CA ALA A 132 11.36 2.98 -1.53
C ALA A 132 11.20 4.47 -1.15
N PRO A 133 11.37 5.45 -2.06
CA PRO A 133 11.12 6.85 -1.73
C PRO A 133 9.66 7.16 -1.43
N ILE A 134 8.71 6.56 -2.16
CA ILE A 134 7.26 6.74 -1.95
C ILE A 134 6.88 6.28 -0.54
N VAL A 135 7.36 5.10 -0.15
CA VAL A 135 7.06 4.51 1.17
C VAL A 135 7.68 5.33 2.29
N ARG A 136 8.87 5.90 2.05
CA ARG A 136 9.52 6.79 3.01
C ARG A 136 8.73 8.09 3.21
N VAL A 137 8.22 8.69 2.13
CA VAL A 137 7.32 9.84 2.21
C VAL A 137 6.03 9.47 2.94
N LEU A 138 5.48 8.29 2.65
CA LEU A 138 4.29 7.81 3.35
C LEU A 138 4.49 7.65 4.83
N LEU A 139 5.60 7.03 5.23
CA LEU A 139 5.95 6.82 6.62
C LEU A 139 6.08 8.15 7.35
N VAL A 140 6.58 9.20 6.70
CA VAL A 140 6.65 10.56 7.26
C VAL A 140 5.28 11.19 7.39
N VAL A 141 4.43 11.07 6.35
CA VAL A 141 3.06 11.63 6.35
C VAL A 141 2.15 10.92 7.34
N PHE A 142 2.26 9.59 7.44
CA PHE A 142 1.53 8.78 8.41
C PHE A 142 2.20 8.77 9.78
N PHE A 143 3.44 9.23 9.95
CA PHE A 143 4.09 9.33 11.25
C PHE A 143 3.23 10.02 12.32
N PRO A 144 2.59 11.19 12.08
CA PRO A 144 1.69 11.82 13.04
C PRO A 144 0.42 11.01 13.36
N VAL A 145 -0.06 10.18 12.42
CA VAL A 145 -1.25 9.32 12.58
C VAL A 145 -0.90 7.98 13.23
N ALA A 146 0.28 7.44 12.93
CA ALA A 146 0.82 6.21 13.47
C ALA A 146 1.38 6.40 14.89
N TYR A 147 1.82 7.60 15.26
CA TYR A 147 2.30 7.92 16.62
C TYR A 147 1.28 7.61 17.73
N PRO A 148 -0.02 7.98 17.64
CA PRO A 148 -1.00 7.58 18.64
C PRO A 148 -1.32 6.07 18.63
N ILE A 149 -1.33 5.43 17.46
CA ILE A 149 -1.62 3.98 17.33
C ILE A 149 -0.46 3.13 17.89
N SER A 150 0.78 3.51 17.57
CA SER A 150 1.99 2.83 18.07
C SER A 150 2.19 3.06 19.57
N LYS A 151 1.78 4.21 20.12
CA LYS A 151 1.78 4.45 21.58
C LYS A 151 0.82 3.50 22.31
N ASN A 152 -0.36 3.23 21.76
CA ASN A 152 -1.32 2.26 22.32
C ASN A 152 -0.85 0.81 22.14
N CYS A 153 -0.27 0.44 20.99
CA CYS A 153 0.22 -0.92 20.74
C CYS A 153 1.50 -1.27 21.54
N ILE A 154 2.41 -0.30 21.75
CA ILE A 154 3.56 -0.45 22.65
C ILE A 154 3.12 -0.56 24.11
N LEU A 155 2.07 0.15 24.53
CA LEU A 155 1.47 -0.01 25.87
C LEU A 155 0.85 -1.41 26.05
N THR A 156 0.20 -1.98 25.03
CA THR A 156 -0.30 -3.37 25.08
C THR A 156 0.84 -4.40 25.13
N LYS A 157 1.94 -4.18 24.40
CA LYS A 157 3.12 -5.07 24.47
C LYS A 157 3.86 -5.00 25.81
N MET A 158 3.85 -3.85 26.50
CA MET A 158 4.37 -3.72 27.87
C MET A 158 3.43 -4.34 28.92
N GLN A 159 2.11 -4.29 28.74
CA GLN A 159 1.16 -4.95 29.66
C GLN A 159 1.27 -6.48 29.64
N ILE A 160 1.57 -7.10 28.49
CA ILE A 160 1.73 -8.57 28.36
C ILE A 160 3.07 -9.07 28.93
N TRP A 161 4.08 -8.21 29.06
CA TRP A 161 5.36 -8.55 29.71
C TRP A 161 5.38 -8.25 31.22
N TYR A 162 4.33 -7.61 31.74
CA TYR A 162 4.18 -7.28 33.16
C TYR A 162 3.08 -8.12 33.85
N TYR A 163 2.60 -9.18 33.20
CA TYR A 163 1.72 -10.19 33.79
C TYR A 163 2.21 -11.60 33.44
#